data_AF-J9DZ26-F1
#
_entry.id   AF-J9DZ26-F1
#
_cell.length_a   1.000
_cell.length_b   1.000
_cell.length_c   1.000
_cell.angle_alpha   90.00
_cell.angle_beta   90.00
_cell.angle_gamma   90.00
#
_symmetry.space_group_name_H-M   'P 1'
#
loop_
_entity.id
_entity.type
_entity.pdbx_description
1 polymer ?
#
loop_
_entity_poly.entity_id
_entity_poly.type
_entity_poly.pdbx_seq_one_letter_code
_entity_poly.pdbx_strand_id
1 'polypeptide(L)' 'TVDKDHNGLLSLKEAQEYILKEYGIGNRDVERIWRLVIPNLNVEMDATMFSKLRRRIRAMSIRLARLIMK' A
#
# COMPACT_ATOMS: atom_id res chain seq x y z
N THR A 1 13.50 6.98 0.01
CA THR A 1 12.81 6.31 1.13
C THR A 1 11.32 6.33 0.84
N VAL A 2 10.48 5.52 1.51
CA VAL A 2 9.00 5.57 1.34
C VAL A 2 8.42 6.68 2.23
N ASP A 3 8.90 6.72 3.48
CA ASP A 3 8.74 7.83 4.43
C ASP A 3 9.53 9.04 3.93
N LYS A 4 8.81 10.08 3.47
CA LYS A 4 9.36 11.31 2.86
C LYS A 4 9.47 12.44 3.85
N ASP A 5 8.60 12.49 4.85
CA ASP A 5 8.67 13.50 5.91
C ASP A 5 9.63 13.09 7.05
N HIS A 6 10.14 11.85 7.01
CA HIS A 6 11.11 11.27 7.94
C HIS A 6 10.56 11.16 9.37
N ASN A 7 9.24 10.98 9.50
CA ASN A 7 8.58 10.87 10.79
C ASN A 7 8.60 9.44 11.38
N GLY A 8 9.12 8.46 10.63
CA GLY A 8 9.22 7.04 11.03
C GLY A 8 7.91 6.26 10.89
N LEU A 9 6.86 6.92 10.40
CA LEU A 9 5.57 6.36 10.04
C LEU A 9 5.39 6.47 8.53
N LEU A 10 4.26 5.96 8.06
CA LEU A 10 3.87 6.04 6.67
C LEU A 10 2.46 6.59 6.59
N SER A 11 2.30 7.73 5.93
CA SER A 11 1.00 8.28 5.60
C SER A 11 0.33 7.55 4.43
N LEU A 12 -1.00 7.66 4.32
CA LEU A 12 -1.72 7.12 3.15
C LEU A 12 -1.19 7.72 1.84
N LYS A 13 -0.83 9.01 1.85
CA LYS A 13 -0.32 9.72 0.67
C LYS A 13 1.00 9.13 0.20
N GLU A 14 1.96 8.94 1.11
CA GLU A 14 3.25 8.34 0.79
C GLU A 14 3.09 6.90 0.31
N ALA A 15 2.19 6.14 0.92
CA ALA A 15 1.87 4.79 0.48
C ALA A 15 1.30 4.80 -0.95
N GLN A 16 0.34 5.68 -1.25
CA GLN A 16 -0.24 5.82 -2.59
C GLN A 16 0.83 6.15 -3.64
N GLU A 17 1.68 7.14 -3.36
CA GLU A 17 2.75 7.54 -4.27
C GLU A 17 3.76 6.40 -4.51
N TYR A 18 4.19 5.72 -3.45
CA TYR A 18 5.11 4.59 -3.54
C TYR A 18 4.50 3.42 -4.30
N ILE A 19 3.27 3.04 -3.96
CA ILE A 19 2.64 1.84 -4.53
C ILE A 19 2.26 2.07 -5.99
N LEU A 20 1.82 3.27 -6.35
CA LEU A 20 1.61 3.64 -7.74
C LEU A 20 2.90 3.52 -8.54
N LYS A 21 4.01 4.06 -8.01
CA LYS A 21 5.31 4.03 -8.67
C LYS A 21 5.85 2.60 -8.85
N GLU A 22 5.78 1.77 -7.81
CA GLU A 22 6.42 0.44 -7.81
C GLU A 22 5.56 -0.67 -8.41
N TYR A 23 4.22 -0.56 -8.30
CA TYR A 23 3.31 -1.63 -8.67
C TYR A 23 2.29 -1.21 -9.75
N GLY A 24 2.23 0.07 -10.12
CA GLY A 24 1.23 0.59 -11.07
C GLY A 24 -0.21 0.53 -10.54
N ILE A 25 -0.41 0.43 -9.22
CA ILE A 25 -1.73 0.31 -8.60
C ILE A 25 -2.26 1.70 -8.26
N GLY A 26 -3.47 2.00 -8.72
CA GLY A 26 -4.10 3.31 -8.52
C GLY A 26 -4.50 3.61 -7.07
N ASN A 27 -4.53 4.90 -6.72
CA ASN A 27 -4.76 5.40 -5.36
C ASN A 27 -6.02 4.86 -4.68
N ARG A 28 -7.11 4.66 -5.44
CA ARG A 28 -8.37 4.09 -4.92
C ARG A 28 -8.22 2.65 -4.43
N ASP A 29 -7.45 1.84 -5.16
CA ASP A 29 -7.21 0.46 -4.76
C ASP A 29 -6.22 0.39 -3.59
N VAL A 30 -5.23 1.27 -3.56
CA VAL A 30 -4.36 1.43 -2.39
C VAL A 30 -5.17 1.77 -1.14
N GLU A 31 -6.11 2.72 -1.22
CA GLU A 31 -6.98 3.09 -0.09
C GLU A 31 -7.85 1.91 0.37
N ARG A 32 -8.41 1.12 -0.56
CA ARG A 32 -9.17 -0.07 -0.18
C ARG A 32 -8.32 -1.07 0.59
N ILE A 33 -7.09 -1.32 0.15
CA ILE A 33 -6.17 -2.25 0.82
C ILE A 33 -5.70 -1.67 2.16
N TRP A 34 -5.48 -0.35 2.22
CA TRP A 34 -5.16 0.37 3.45
C TRP A 34 -6.19 0.12 4.54
N ARG A 35 -7.47 0.26 4.21
CA ARG A 35 -8.60 0.02 5.13
C ARG A 35 -8.66 -1.41 5.67
N LEU A 36 -7.99 -2.38 5.04
CA LEU A 36 -7.85 -3.76 5.54
C LEU A 36 -6.74 -3.93 6.59
N VAL A 37 -5.97 -2.88 6.86
CA VAL A 37 -4.92 -2.82 7.89
C VAL A 37 -5.30 -1.80 8.95
N ILE A 38 -5.70 -0.58 8.53
CA ILE A 38 -6.19 0.49 9.42
C ILE A 38 -7.46 1.11 8.80
N PRO A 39 -8.63 0.98 9.44
CA PRO A 39 -9.89 1.53 8.91
C PRO A 39 -9.93 3.06 8.81
N ASN A 40 -9.20 3.76 9.68
CA ASN A 40 -9.08 5.21 9.70
C ASN A 40 -7.94 5.68 8.78
N LEU A 41 -8.26 6.54 7.80
CA LEU A 41 -7.29 7.04 6.83
C LEU A 41 -6.36 8.13 7.36
N ASN A 42 -6.70 8.75 8.49
CA ASN A 42 -5.89 9.81 9.11
C ASN A 42 -4.82 9.24 10.06
N VAL A 43 -4.79 7.91 10.24
CA VAL A 43 -3.80 7.23 11.09
C VAL A 43 -2.70 6.69 10.19
N GLU A 44 -1.47 6.99 10.54
CA GLU A 44 -0.27 6.55 9.82
C GLU A 44 0.16 5.14 10.25
N MET A 45 0.87 4.44 9.37
CA MET A 45 1.36 3.09 9.60
C MET A 45 2.77 3.09 10.16
N ASP A 46 2.98 2.38 11.26
CA ASP A 46 4.33 1.96 11.63
C ASP A 46 4.88 0.88 10.66
N ALA A 47 6.15 0.50 10.85
CA ALA A 47 6.82 -0.52 10.04
C ALA A 47 6.09 -1.88 10.03
N THR A 48 5.44 -2.26 11.14
CA THR A 48 4.71 -3.52 11.26
C THR A 48 3.44 -3.50 10.42
N MET A 49 2.68 -2.40 10.48
CA MET A 49 1.46 -2.20 9.71
C MET A 49 1.79 -2.05 8.22
N PHE A 50 2.84 -1.32 7.87
CA PHE A 50 3.30 -1.22 6.49
C PHE A 50 3.70 -2.57 5.90
N SER A 51 4.35 -3.43 6.70
CA SER A 51 4.67 -4.79 6.29
C SER A 51 3.41 -5.62 5.98
N LYS A 52 2.31 -5.42 6.72
CA LYS A 52 1.01 -6.05 6.41
C LYS A 52 0.43 -5.52 5.10
N LEU A 53 0.48 -4.20 4.87
CA LEU A 53 0.03 -3.57 3.63
C LEU A 53 0.77 -4.15 2.41
N ARG A 54 2.11 -4.18 2.46
CA ARG A 54 2.95 -4.71 1.36
C ARG A 54 2.63 -6.16 1.02
N ARG A 55 2.39 -7.01 2.03
CA ARG A 55 2.00 -8.42 1.80
C ARG A 55 0.68 -8.53 1.04
N ARG A 56 -0.33 -7.74 1.41
CA ARG A 56 -1.64 -7.72 0.73
C ARG A 56 -1.52 -7.26 -0.73
N ILE A 57 -0.75 -6.20 -0.97
CA ILE A 57 -0.51 -5.66 -2.31
C ILE A 57 0.16 -6.72 -3.19
N ARG A 58 1.26 -7.33 -2.71
CA ARG A 58 1.98 -8.36 -3.45
C ARG A 58 1.10 -9.55 -3.79
N ALA A 59 0.29 -10.02 -2.85
CA ALA A 59 -0.65 -11.12 -3.09
C ALA A 59 -1.69 -10.75 -4.16
N MET A 60 -2.21 -9.51 -4.13
CA MET A 60 -3.16 -9.03 -5.14
C MET A 60 -2.51 -8.91 -6.52
N SER A 61 -1.31 -8.34 -6.63
CA SER A 61 -0.59 -8.20 -7.89
C SER A 61 -0.30 -9.55 -8.54
N ILE A 62 0.14 -10.55 -7.76
CA ILE A 62 0.36 -11.92 -8.25
C ILE A 62 -0.93 -12.53 -8.77
N ARG A 63 -2.04 -12.36 -8.03
CA ARG A 63 -3.36 -12.87 -8.45
C ARG A 63 -3.81 -12.26 -9.78
N LEU A 64 -3.67 -10.94 -9.94
CA LEU A 64 -4.05 -10.24 -11.17
C LEU A 64 -3.18 -10.66 -12.35
N ALA A 65 -1.86 -10.74 -12.17
CA ALA A 65 -0.95 -11.20 -13.22
C ALA A 65 -1.33 -12.60 -13.72
N ARG A 66 -1.66 -13.53 -12.80
CA ARG A 66 -2.12 -14.88 -13.16
C ARG A 66 -3.43 -14.92 -13.95
N LEU A 67 -4.30 -13.92 -13.80
CA LEU A 67 -5.54 -13.83 -14.57
C LEU A 67 -5.29 -13.33 -15.99
N ILE A 68 -4.30 -12.45 -16.18
CA ILE A 68 -3.94 -11.88 -17.49
C ILE A 68 -3.09 -12.87 -18.32
N MET A 69 -2.29 -13.71 -17.67
CA MET A 69 -1.44 -14.72 -18.33
C MET A 69 -2.20 -15.98 -18.79
N LYS A 70 -3.52 -16.00 -18.67
CA LYS A 70 -4.39 -17.06 -19.22
C LYS A 70 -4.97 -16.60 -20.55
#